data_AF-A0A9E7BAS8-F1
#
_entry.id   AF-A0A9E7BAS8-F1
#
_cell.length_a   1.000
_cell.length_b   1.000
_cell.length_c   1.000
_cell.angle_alpha   90.00
_cell.angle_beta   90.00
_cell.angle_gamma   90.00
#
_symmetry.space_group_name_H-M   'P 1'
#
loop_
_entity.id
_entity.type
_entity.pdbx_description
1 polymer ?
#
loop_
_entity_poly.entity_id
_entity_poly.type
_entity_poly.pdbx_seq_one_letter_code
_entity_poly.pdbx_strand_id
1 'polypeptide(L)'
;ADGVIFVKDGFSWPAFLIPFFWLIWHRLWWGLAGYVIAVAGLAGIGYLAGFPDGLGTSLGLLLNVYLGLEGNNLRRKALARRGYQEVADVVAGDSEEAAWRFLANRMQHQGS
;
A
#
# COMPACT_ATOMS: atom_id res chain seq x y z
N ALA A 1 20.89 5.85 13.42
CA ALA A 1 21.09 5.08 12.17
C ALA A 1 19.83 5.27 11.35
N ASP A 2 19.89 6.10 10.32
CA ASP A 2 18.74 6.36 9.45
C ASP A 2 18.48 5.11 8.60
N GLY A 3 17.47 4.33 8.99
CA GLY A 3 17.09 3.11 8.28
C GLY A 3 16.43 3.45 6.95
N VAL A 4 16.98 2.92 5.85
CA VAL A 4 16.37 3.00 4.52
C VAL A 4 15.24 1.98 4.43
N ILE A 5 14.03 2.42 4.06
CA ILE A 5 12.87 1.54 3.86
C ILE A 5 12.61 1.41 2.37
N PHE A 6 12.76 0.19 1.84
CA PHE A 6 12.37 -0.12 0.47
C PHE A 6 10.85 -0.33 0.41
N VAL A 7 10.19 0.44 -0.45
CA VAL A 7 8.78 0.26 -0.78
C VAL A 7 8.74 -0.24 -2.21
N LYS A 8 8.14 -1.43 -2.42
CA LYS A 8 7.96 -1.99 -3.74
C LYS A 8 7.00 -1.12 -4.55
N ASP A 9 7.37 -0.76 -5.77
CA ASP A 9 6.43 -0.19 -6.73
C ASP A 9 5.59 -1.29 -7.38
N GLY A 10 4.27 -1.06 -7.41
CA GLY A 10 3.27 -1.98 -7.97
C GLY A 10 2.33 -2.57 -6.93
N PHE A 11 1.77 -3.75 -7.24
CA PHE A 11 0.68 -4.36 -6.48
C PHE A 11 1.11 -4.83 -5.08
N SER A 12 0.35 -4.43 -4.07
CA SER A 12 0.46 -4.87 -2.68
C SER A 12 -0.45 -6.07 -2.41
N TRP A 13 0.11 -7.27 -2.52
CA TRP A 13 -0.58 -8.52 -2.19
C TRP A 13 -1.24 -8.52 -0.80
N PRO A 14 -0.58 -8.04 0.27
CA PRO A 14 -1.20 -8.02 1.58
C PRO A 14 -2.37 -7.02 1.67
N ALA A 15 -2.29 -5.88 0.97
CA ALA A 15 -3.39 -4.92 0.92
C ALA A 15 -4.60 -5.46 0.13
N PHE A 16 -4.39 -6.36 -0.82
CA PHE A 16 -5.46 -7.05 -1.55
C PHE A 16 -6.11 -8.17 -0.73
N LEU A 17 -5.32 -9.05 -0.12
CA LEU A 17 -5.85 -10.25 0.56
C LEU A 17 -6.43 -9.94 1.94
N ILE A 18 -5.77 -9.07 2.71
CA ILE A 18 -6.13 -8.75 4.09
C ILE A 18 -6.09 -7.23 4.34
N PRO A 19 -6.86 -6.45 3.56
CA PRO A 19 -6.82 -4.98 3.57
C PRO A 19 -6.95 -4.39 4.97
N PHE A 20 -7.90 -4.89 5.78
CA PHE A 20 -8.17 -4.41 7.13
C PHE A 20 -6.93 -4.51 8.04
N PHE A 21 -6.35 -5.71 8.15
CA PHE A 21 -5.17 -5.96 8.98
C PHE A 21 -3.95 -5.21 8.46
N TRP A 22 -3.79 -5.15 7.13
CA TRP A 22 -2.68 -4.45 6.50
C TRP A 22 -2.71 -2.94 6.77
N LEU A 23 -3.87 -2.31 6.64
CA LEU A 23 -4.07 -0.89 6.93
C LEU A 23 -3.76 -0.56 8.40
N ILE A 24 -4.17 -1.41 9.34
CA ILE A 24 -3.86 -1.26 10.78
C ILE A 24 -2.36 -1.40 11.02
N TRP A 25 -1.73 -2.43 10.44
CA TRP A 25 -0.31 -2.72 10.62
C TRP A 25 0.57 -1.54 10.19
N HIS A 26 0.26 -0.92 9.06
CA HIS A 26 0.96 0.28 8.59
C HIS A 26 0.47 1.58 9.24
N ARG A 27 -0.50 1.49 10.18
CA ARG A 27 -1.15 2.59 10.90
C ARG A 27 -1.73 3.65 9.94
N LEU A 28 -2.38 3.17 8.88
CA LEU A 28 -3.05 3.95 7.83
C LEU A 28 -4.50 4.25 8.24
N TRP A 29 -4.69 5.02 9.30
CA TRP A 29 -6.02 5.27 9.89
C TRP A 29 -7.04 5.87 8.92
N TRP A 30 -6.63 6.80 8.06
CA TRP A 30 -7.51 7.37 7.03
C TRP A 30 -7.90 6.35 5.95
N GLY A 31 -6.95 5.51 5.53
CA GLY A 31 -7.24 4.41 4.60
C GLY A 31 -8.18 3.38 5.22
N LEU A 32 -7.99 3.06 6.51
CA LEU A 32 -8.87 2.18 7.28
C LEU A 32 -10.28 2.73 7.39
N ALA A 33 -10.43 4.01 7.76
CA ALA A 33 -11.73 4.65 7.84
C ALA A 33 -12.45 4.63 6.48
N GLY A 34 -11.75 4.98 5.39
CA GLY A 34 -12.29 4.92 4.04
C GLY A 34 -12.72 3.51 3.63
N TYR A 35 -11.89 2.50 3.92
CA TYR A 35 -12.20 1.09 3.62
C TYR A 35 -13.44 0.61 4.39
N VAL A 36 -13.52 0.87 5.70
CA VAL A 36 -14.65 0.48 6.54
C VAL A 36 -15.94 1.16 6.08
N ILE A 37 -15.90 2.47 5.79
CA ILE A 37 -17.05 3.21 5.27
C ILE A 37 -17.50 2.64 3.92
N ALA A 38 -16.57 2.33 3.02
CA ALA A 38 -16.90 1.77 1.72
C ALA A 38 -17.58 0.40 1.86
N VAL A 39 -17.01 -0.51 2.65
CA VAL A 39 -17.58 -1.85 2.88
C VAL A 39 -18.94 -1.77 3.57
N ALA A 40 -19.07 -0.98 4.63
CA ALA A 40 -20.33 -0.80 5.34
C ALA A 40 -21.40 -0.14 4.46
N GLY A 41 -21.01 0.85 3.66
CA GLY A 41 -21.89 1.52 2.70
C GLY A 41 -22.37 0.56 1.62
N LEU A 42 -21.48 -0.27 1.07
CA LEU A 42 -21.84 -1.32 0.11
C LEU A 42 -22.80 -2.35 0.69
N ALA A 43 -22.56 -2.80 1.93
CA ALA A 43 -23.44 -3.73 2.61
C ALA A 43 -24.82 -3.10 2.88
N GLY A 44 -24.85 -1.86 3.37
CA GLY A 44 -26.08 -1.13 3.66
C GLY A 44 -26.91 -0.84 2.40
N ILE A 45 -26.26 -0.35 1.34
CA ILE A 45 -26.92 -0.12 0.05
C ILE A 45 -27.39 -1.45 -0.53
N GLY A 46 -26.57 -2.51 -0.48
CA GLY A 46 -26.96 -3.81 -0.99
C GLY A 46 -28.19 -4.40 -0.28
N TYR A 47 -28.28 -4.19 1.04
CA TYR A 47 -29.44 -4.58 1.84
C TYR A 47 -30.69 -3.75 1.49
N LEU A 48 -30.56 -2.43 1.35
CA LEU A 48 -31.70 -1.54 1.09
C LEU A 48 -32.20 -1.61 -0.37
N ALA A 49 -31.29 -1.74 -1.32
CA ALA A 49 -31.59 -1.75 -2.75
C ALA A 49 -31.83 -3.16 -3.31
N GLY A 50 -31.63 -4.21 -2.50
CA GLY A 50 -31.82 -5.60 -2.91
C GLY A 50 -30.84 -6.01 -4.02
N PHE A 51 -29.54 -5.88 -3.77
CA PHE A 51 -28.53 -6.27 -4.75
C PHE A 51 -28.72 -7.72 -5.23
N PRO A 52 -28.57 -7.98 -6.54
CA PRO A 52 -28.52 -9.34 -7.05
C PRO A 52 -27.44 -10.15 -6.35
N ASP A 53 -27.67 -11.45 -6.23
CA ASP A 53 -26.72 -12.38 -5.64
C ASP A 53 -25.32 -12.22 -6.28
N GLY A 54 -24.30 -12.07 -5.43
CA GLY A 54 -22.91 -11.94 -5.85
C GLY A 54 -22.47 -10.53 -6.30
N LEU A 55 -23.37 -9.56 -6.50
CA LEU A 55 -22.96 -8.19 -6.84
C LEU A 55 -22.17 -7.54 -5.70
N GLY A 56 -22.65 -7.66 -4.46
CA GLY A 56 -21.96 -7.15 -3.28
C GLY A 56 -20.55 -7.74 -3.12
N THR A 57 -20.42 -9.06 -3.34
CA THR A 57 -19.13 -9.75 -3.32
C THR A 57 -18.19 -9.25 -4.42
N SER A 58 -18.70 -9.05 -5.63
CA SER A 58 -17.93 -8.56 -6.78
C SER A 58 -17.40 -7.14 -6.53
N LEU A 59 -18.24 -6.27 -5.99
CA LEU A 59 -17.85 -4.90 -5.63
C LEU A 59 -16.87 -4.87 -4.45
N GLY A 60 -17.04 -5.74 -3.45
CA GLY A 60 -16.07 -5.93 -2.37
C GLY A 60 -14.70 -6.41 -2.88
N LEU A 61 -14.69 -7.32 -3.85
CA LEU A 61 -13.46 -7.77 -4.50
C LEU A 61 -12.79 -6.63 -5.26
N LEU A 62 -13.55 -5.79 -5.97
CA LEU A 62 -13.02 -4.61 -6.66
C LEU A 62 -12.39 -3.61 -5.67
N LEU A 63 -13.00 -3.40 -4.51
CA LEU A 63 -12.39 -2.59 -3.44
C LEU A 63 -11.05 -3.17 -2.97
N ASN A 64 -10.97 -4.48 -2.79
CA ASN A 64 -9.73 -5.15 -2.42
C ASN A 64 -8.67 -5.00 -3.52
N VAL A 65 -9.04 -5.16 -4.80
CA VAL A 65 -8.12 -4.93 -5.93
C VAL A 65 -7.61 -3.50 -5.95
N TYR A 66 -8.51 -2.52 -5.75
CA TYR A 66 -8.14 -1.11 -5.63
C TYR A 66 -7.13 -0.87 -4.49
N LEU A 67 -7.35 -1.47 -3.32
CA LEU A 67 -6.37 -1.41 -2.22
C LEU A 67 -5.06 -2.14 -2.53
N GLY A 68 -5.10 -3.23 -3.29
CA GLY A 68 -3.90 -3.88 -3.80
C GLY A 68 -3.07 -2.95 -4.68
N LEU A 69 -3.71 -2.20 -5.59
CA LEU A 69 -3.05 -1.25 -6.48
C LEU A 69 -2.54 -0.01 -5.73
N GLU A 70 -3.38 0.62 -4.93
CA GLU A 70 -3.08 1.90 -4.27
C GLU A 70 -2.38 1.73 -2.91
N GLY A 71 -2.37 0.53 -2.34
CA GLY A 71 -1.85 0.25 -1.00
C GLY A 71 -0.41 0.70 -0.83
N ASN A 72 0.49 0.36 -1.76
CA ASN A 72 1.88 0.79 -1.69
C ASN A 72 2.01 2.33 -1.78
N ASN A 73 1.16 3.01 -2.53
CA ASN A 73 1.13 4.47 -2.59
C ASN A 73 0.63 5.09 -1.27
N LEU A 74 -0.38 4.50 -0.62
CA LEU A 74 -0.82 4.92 0.72
C LEU A 74 0.30 4.76 1.75
N ARG A 75 1.05 3.66 1.69
CA ARG A 75 2.23 3.44 2.55
C ARG A 75 3.32 4.47 2.26
N ARG A 76 3.63 4.76 0.99
CA ARG A 76 4.59 5.81 0.59
C ARG A 76 4.18 7.18 1.16
N LYS A 77 2.92 7.59 0.97
CA LYS A 77 2.37 8.84 1.53
C LYS A 77 2.43 8.88 3.05
N ALA A 78 2.19 7.76 3.73
CA ALA A 78 2.27 7.70 5.19
C ALA A 78 3.71 7.77 5.72
N LEU A 79 4.67 7.19 5.00
CA LEU A 79 6.10 7.34 5.30
C LEU A 79 6.54 8.79 5.09
N ALA A 80 6.13 9.44 3.99
CA ALA A 80 6.42 10.84 3.74
C ALA A 80 5.92 11.75 4.89
N ARG A 81 4.71 11.52 5.40
CA ARG A 81 4.17 12.24 6.56
C ARG A 81 4.93 12.00 7.86
N ARG A 82 5.68 10.90 7.96
CA ARG A 82 6.53 10.55 9.11
C ARG A 82 7.96 11.09 8.99
N GLY A 83 8.23 11.94 7.99
CA GLY A 83 9.53 12.56 7.78
C GLY A 83 10.51 11.71 6.96
N TYR A 84 10.08 10.58 6.40
CA TYR A 84 10.89 9.85 5.43
C TYR A 84 10.94 10.64 4.12
N GLN A 85 12.15 10.85 3.59
CA GLN A 85 12.33 11.41 2.26
C GLN A 85 12.62 10.29 1.26
N GLU A 86 12.08 10.46 0.05
CA GLU A 86 12.39 9.59 -1.06
C GLU A 86 13.79 9.95 -1.58
N VAL A 87 14.76 9.05 -1.37
CA VAL A 87 16.18 9.36 -1.58
C VAL A 87 16.73 8.77 -2.89
N ALA A 88 16.10 7.73 -3.43
CA ALA A 88 16.45 7.12 -4.71
C ALA A 88 15.32 6.20 -5.21
N ASP A 89 15.02 6.26 -6.49
CA ASP A 89 14.30 5.19 -7.20
C ASP A 89 15.32 4.16 -7.68
N VAL A 90 15.27 2.96 -7.10
CA VAL A 90 16.17 1.86 -7.44
C VAL A 90 15.35 0.75 -8.07
N VAL A 91 15.53 0.52 -9.37
CA VAL A 91 15.02 -0.69 -10.03
C VAL A 91 15.85 -1.86 -9.51
N ALA A 92 15.23 -2.78 -8.78
CA ALA A 92 15.86 -3.99 -8.24
C ALA A 92 14.84 -5.13 -8.18
N GLY A 93 15.31 -6.38 -8.30
CA GLY A 93 14.45 -7.56 -8.26
C GLY A 93 13.84 -7.82 -6.88
N ASP A 94 14.53 -7.40 -5.82
CA ASP A 94 14.08 -7.50 -4.44
C ASP A 94 14.67 -6.37 -3.55
N SER A 95 14.25 -6.33 -2.28
CA SER A 95 14.69 -5.32 -1.32
C SER A 95 16.16 -5.41 -0.92
N GLU A 96 16.78 -6.58 -1.07
CA GLU A 96 18.18 -6.81 -0.73
C GLU A 96 19.08 -6.30 -1.87
N GLU A 97 18.74 -6.61 -3.12
CA GLU A 97 19.38 -6.07 -4.30
C GLU A 97 19.22 -4.54 -4.39
N ALA A 98 18.06 -4.01 -3.98
CA ALA A 98 17.84 -2.56 -3.88
C ALA A 98 18.81 -1.91 -2.87
N ALA A 99 19.04 -2.57 -1.72
CA ALA A 99 19.99 -2.11 -0.71
C ALA A 99 21.43 -2.11 -1.23
N TRP A 100 21.85 -3.19 -1.91
CA TRP A 100 23.19 -3.28 -2.49
C TRP A 100 23.42 -2.23 -3.57
N ARG A 101 22.47 -2.00 -4.48
CA ARG A 101 22.56 -0.96 -5.52
C ARG A 101 22.58 0.45 -4.93
N PHE A 102 21.76 0.72 -3.91
CA PHE A 102 21.76 2.01 -3.22
C PHE A 102 23.13 2.29 -2.55
N LEU A 103 23.69 1.29 -1.86
CA LEU A 103 25.01 1.39 -1.23
C LEU A 103 26.13 1.58 -2.27
N ALA A 104 26.10 0.84 -3.37
CA ALA A 104 27.06 0.97 -4.46
C ALA A 104 27.07 2.38 -5.08
N ASN A 105 25.89 2.96 -5.34
CA ASN A 105 25.78 4.31 -5.88
C ASN A 105 26.32 5.36 -4.90
N ARG A 106 26.07 5.20 -3.59
CA ARG A 106 26.60 6.11 -2.56
C ARG A 106 28.12 6.10 -2.46
N MET A 107 28.76 4.93 -2.65
CA MET A 107 30.23 4.82 -2.58
C MET A 107 30.92 5.49 -3.77
N GLN A 108 30.30 5.52 -4.95
CA GLN A 108 30.85 6.19 -6.13
C GLN A 108 30.90 7.72 -5.99
N HIS A 109 29.93 8.33 -5.29
CA HIS A 109 29.88 9.77 -5.08
C HIS A 109 30.72 10.32 -3.92
N GLN A 110 31.33 9.45 -3.09
CA GLN A 110 32.26 9.90 -2.03
C GLN A 110 33.74 9.84 -2.44
N GLY A 111 34.06 9.28 -3.61
CA GLY A 111 35.42 9.11 -4.11
C GLY A 111 35.89 10.12 -5.17
N SER A 112 35.07 11.13 -5.50
CA SER A 112 35.35 12.20 -6.46
C SER A 112 35.27 13.57 -5.80
#